data_AF-A0A1V5YIM5-F1
#
_entry.id   AF-A0A1V5YIM5-F1
#
_cell.length_a   1.000
_cell.length_b   1.000
_cell.length_c   1.000
_cell.angle_alpha   90.00
_cell.angle_beta   90.00
_cell.angle_gamma   90.00
#
_symmetry.space_group_name_H-M   'P 1'
#
loop_
_entity.id
_entity.type
_entity.pdbx_description
1 polymer ?
#
loop_
_entity_poly.entity_id
_entity_poly.type
_entity_poly.pdbx_seq_one_letter_code
_entity_poly.pdbx_strand_id
1 'polypeptide(L)' 'MTVARTGKPAPDFEANAYVQGKGFKNIKLSDYKGKWVVICFYPGDFTFV' A
#
# COMPACT_ATOMS: atom_id res chain seq x y z
N MET A 1 -16.42 4.38 8.29
CA MET A 1 -15.19 3.72 7.79
C MET A 1 -15.38 3.43 6.31
N THR A 2 -14.37 3.74 5.48
CA THR A 2 -14.43 3.44 4.04
C THR A 2 -14.02 1.98 3.82
N VAL A 3 -14.86 1.20 3.15
CA VAL A 3 -14.60 -0.21 2.83
C VAL A 3 -14.14 -0.31 1.38
N ALA A 4 -13.06 -1.06 1.12
CA ALA A 4 -12.60 -1.33 -0.23
C ALA A 4 -13.69 -2.08 -1.02
N ARG A 5 -14.04 -1.58 -2.20
CA ARG A 5 -15.10 -2.15 -3.05
C ARG A 5 -14.72 -2.07 -4.52
N THR A 6 -14.85 -3.19 -5.24
CA THR A 6 -14.54 -3.28 -6.66
C THR A 6 -15.35 -2.26 -7.48
N GLY A 7 -14.70 -1.62 -8.45
CA GLY A 7 -15.32 -0.59 -9.30
C GLY A 7 -15.53 0.76 -8.61
N LYS A 8 -15.15 0.91 -7.34
CA LYS A 8 -15.08 2.19 -6.63
C LYS A 8 -13.62 2.62 -6.48
N PRO A 9 -13.36 3.93 -6.28
CA PRO A 9 -12.01 4.39 -5.93
C PRO A 9 -11.48 3.62 -4.71
N ALA A 10 -10.23 3.16 -4.80
CA ALA A 10 -9.56 2.55 -3.66
C ALA A 10 -9.47 3.57 -2.50
N PRO A 11 -9.70 3.14 -1.24
CA PRO A 11 -9.51 4.02 -0.09
C PRO A 11 -8.07 4.52 -0.05
N ASP A 12 -7.88 5.84 0.04
CA ASP A 12 -6.54 6.39 0.22
C ASP A 12 -6.02 6.02 1.61
N PHE A 13 -4.72 5.80 1.69
CA PHE A 13 -4.03 5.51 2.94
C PHE A 13 -2.64 6.14 2.91
N GLU A 14 -2.11 6.38 4.10
CA GLU A 14 -0.77 6.91 4.32
C GLU A 14 -0.04 5.98 5.29
N ALA A 15 1.19 5.61 4.95
CA ALA A 15 1.99 4.71 5.76
C ALA A 15 3.49 4.98 5.61
N ASN A 16 4.25 4.74 6.68
CA ASN A 16 5.70 4.63 6.59
C ASN A 16 6.07 3.29 5.94
N ALA A 17 6.81 3.34 4.84
CA ALA A 17 7.25 2.17 4.09
C ALA A 17 8.73 2.26 3.76
N TYR A 18 9.39 1.10 3.64
CA TYR A 18 10.73 1.02 3.06
C TYR A 18 10.64 1.04 1.53
N VAL A 19 11.34 1.97 0.88
CA VAL A 19 11.42 2.07 -0.57
C VAL A 19 12.86 1.82 -1.01
N GLN A 20 13.06 0.83 -1.88
CA GLN A 20 14.40 0.47 -2.38
C GLN A 20 15.14 1.69 -2.93
N GLY A 21 16.40 1.86 -2.52
CA GLY A 21 17.25 3.00 -2.91
C GLY A 21 16.88 4.35 -2.31
N LYS A 22 15.77 4.43 -1.55
CA LYS A 22 15.27 5.66 -0.92
C LYS A 22 15.16 5.57 0.60
N GLY A 23 15.24 4.37 1.17
CA GLY A 23 15.09 4.13 2.60
C GLY A 23 13.63 4.23 3.07
N PHE A 24 13.44 4.47 4.37
CA PHE A 24 12.11 4.68 4.94
C PHE A 24 11.53 6.02 4.50
N LYS A 25 10.30 5.98 3.98
CA LYS A 25 9.55 7.16 3.56
C LYS A 25 8.08 7.00 3.90
N ASN A 26 7.45 8.12 4.17
CA ASN A 26 6.00 8.18 4.24
C ASN A 26 5.44 8.21 2.81
N ILE A 27 4.51 7.31 2.51
CA ILE A 27 3.90 7.15 1.18
C ILE A 27 2.38 7.28 1.27
N LYS A 28 1.76 7.80 0.21
CA LYS A 28 0.31 7.78 0.03
C LYS A 28 -0.07 6.97 -1.20
N LEU A 29 -1.20 6.26 -1.16
CA LEU A 29 -1.71 5.59 -2.36
C LEU A 29 -1.94 6.60 -3.50
N SER A 30 -2.42 7.80 -3.15
CA SER A 30 -2.62 8.89 -4.11
C SER A 30 -1.34 9.39 -4.82
N ASP A 31 -0.14 9.14 -4.28
CA ASP A 31 1.13 9.48 -4.95
C ASP A 31 1.39 8.64 -6.21
N TYR A 32 0.67 7.52 -6.36
CA TYR A 32 0.83 6.57 -7.47
C TYR A 32 -0.25 6.72 -8.57
N LYS A 33 -1.07 7.78 -8.54
CA LYS A 33 -2.08 8.03 -9.58
C LYS A 33 -1.45 8.04 -10.98
N GLY A 34 -2.18 7.48 -11.94
CA GLY A 34 -1.70 7.30 -13.33
C GLY A 34 -0.87 6.04 -13.55
N LYS A 35 -0.64 5.23 -12.51
CA LYS A 35 0.00 3.91 -12.62
C LYS A 35 -0.96 2.83 -12.13
N TRP A 36 -0.82 1.63 -12.69
CA TRP A 36 -1.41 0.43 -12.07
C TRP A 36 -0.63 0.08 -10.80
N VAL A 37 -1.36 -0.15 -9.72
CA VAL A 37 -0.81 -0.49 -8.40
C VAL A 37 -1.44 -1.78 -7.93
N VAL A 38 -0.63 -2.71 -7.45
CA VAL A 38 -1.06 -3.95 -6.80
C VAL A 38 -0.71 -3.83 -5.32
N ILE A 39 -1.67 -4.09 -4.44
CA ILE A 39 -1.48 -4.10 -2.99
C ILE A 39 -1.65 -5.53 -2.51
N CYS A 40 -0.62 -6.05 -1.84
CA CYS A 40 -0.63 -7.40 -1.25
C CYS A 40 -0.54 -7.28 0.26
N PHE A 41 -1.43 -7.97 0.96
CA PHE A 41 -1.33 -8.17 2.41
C PHE A 41 -0.84 -9.59 2.66
N TYR A 42 0.05 -9.75 3.63
CA TYR A 42 0.56 -11.05 4.04
C TYR A 42 0.54 -11.15 5.58
N PRO A 43 0.51 -12.36 6.17
CA PRO A 43 0.23 -12.53 7.60
C PRO A 43 1.27 -11.90 8.55
N GLY A 44 2.55 -11.95 8.20
CA GLY A 44 3.62 -11.38 9.01
C GLY A 44 5.00 -11.78 8.53
N ASP A 45 6.01 -11.03 8.98
CA ASP A 45 7.43 -11.37 8.75
C ASP A 45 7.88 -12.48 9.71
N PHE A 46 8.84 -13.30 9.27
CA PHE A 46 9.51 -14.33 10.08
C PHE A 46 8.57 -15.34 10.76
N THR A 47 7.49 -15.74 10.08
CA THR A 47 6.60 -16.80 10.54
C THR A 47 7.16 -18.20 10.21
N PHE A 48 6.66 -19.22 10.90
CA PHE A 48 6.92 -20.62 10.53
C PHE A 48 6.22 -20.96 9.20
N VAL A 49 6.85 -21.83 8.40
CA VAL A 49 6.32 -22.37 7.13
C VAL A 49 5.81 -23.79 7.30
#